data_AF-A0A7L4AKC1-F1
#
_entry.id   AF-A0A7L4AKC1-F1
#
_cell.length_a   1.000
_cell.length_b   1.000
_cell.length_c   1.000
_cell.angle_alpha   90.00
_cell.angle_beta   90.00
_cell.angle_gamma   90.00
#
_symmetry.space_group_name_H-M   'P 1'
#
loop_
_entity.id
_entity.type
_entity.pdbx_description
1 polymer ?
#
loop_
_entity_poly.entity_id
_entity_poly.type
_entity_poly.pdbx_seq_one_letter_code
_entity_poly.pdbx_strand_id
1 'polypeptide(L)'
;KELYVNADLYIVAGRRYGLVGPNGKGKTTLLKHIANRALSIPPNIDVLLCEQEVVADDTPAVQAVLRADTKRLRLLEEEKRLQAMLEGGDDAAAERLEKVYEELRAIGAAAAEAKARRILAGLGFNPEMQNRATRKFSGGWRMRVSLARALFMEPTLLMLDEPTNHLDLNAVIWLNNYLQTWKKTLLVVSHDQGFLDDVCTDIIHLDAQRLFYYRGNYMTFKKMYQQKQKELLKQFEKQEKKLRDLKAGGKSTKQAEKQTKEALTRKQQKCRRRTAAEEAAEAPELLKRPREYTVRFTFPNPPPLSPPILGLHGVDFGYEGQELLFRNLDFGIDMESRVCIVGPNGVGKSTLLQLLTGQLTPVGSSPPSKKWGVGFFNQQAAEQLRLEETAAEYLQRSFNLPHQDARKCLGRFGLEGHAHTLQIAKLSG
;
A
#
# COMPACT_ATOMS: atom_id res chain seq x y z
N LYS A 1 9.99 -0.94 19.98
CA LYS A 1 9.31 -2.22 19.67
C LYS A 1 10.24 -3.02 18.78
N GLU A 2 10.50 -4.28 19.08
CA GLU A 2 11.26 -5.17 18.19
C GLU A 2 10.39 -5.49 16.98
N LEU A 3 10.77 -4.97 15.80
CA LEU A 3 10.05 -5.18 14.55
C LEU A 3 10.58 -6.40 13.79
N TYR A 4 11.89 -6.66 13.87
CA TYR A 4 12.58 -7.73 13.18
C TYR A 4 13.55 -8.43 14.15
N VAL A 5 13.50 -9.77 14.20
CA VAL A 5 14.39 -10.60 15.03
C VAL A 5 14.87 -11.77 14.19
N ASN A 6 16.19 -11.85 13.93
CA ASN A 6 16.80 -12.88 13.07
C ASN A 6 16.07 -13.04 11.72
N ALA A 7 15.83 -11.90 11.06
CA ALA A 7 15.18 -11.83 9.77
C ALA A 7 16.24 -11.72 8.66
N ASP A 8 16.13 -12.58 7.66
CA ASP A 8 17.02 -12.59 6.51
C ASP A 8 16.38 -11.88 5.32
N LEU A 9 17.11 -10.95 4.70
CA LEU A 9 16.66 -10.21 3.51
C LEU A 9 17.32 -10.78 2.25
N TYR A 10 16.53 -11.44 1.39
CA TYR A 10 16.98 -12.02 0.12
C TYR A 10 16.30 -11.32 -1.06
N ILE A 11 17.07 -10.52 -1.80
CA ILE A 11 16.61 -9.82 -3.00
C ILE A 11 17.51 -10.23 -4.17
N VAL A 12 16.92 -10.94 -5.14
CA VAL A 12 17.60 -11.38 -6.36
C VAL A 12 17.34 -10.36 -7.46
N ALA A 13 18.40 -9.96 -8.16
CA ALA A 13 18.32 -8.98 -9.24
C ALA A 13 17.33 -9.43 -10.34
N GLY A 14 16.52 -8.49 -10.83
CA GLY A 14 15.54 -8.71 -11.90
C GLY A 14 14.24 -9.38 -11.46
N ARG A 15 14.07 -9.70 -10.18
CA ARG A 15 12.81 -10.18 -9.62
C ARG A 15 11.94 -9.04 -9.10
N ARG A 16 10.64 -9.31 -9.00
CA ARG A 16 9.62 -8.37 -8.52
C ARG A 16 8.99 -8.93 -7.25
N TYR A 17 9.31 -8.33 -6.13
CA TYR A 17 8.92 -8.77 -4.79
C TYR A 17 7.71 -7.98 -4.28
N GLY A 18 6.67 -8.68 -3.85
CA GLY A 18 5.56 -8.11 -3.08
C GLY A 18 5.75 -8.33 -1.59
N LEU A 19 5.92 -7.27 -0.81
CA LEU A 19 6.02 -7.34 0.65
C LEU A 19 4.62 -7.20 1.28
N VAL A 20 4.12 -8.30 1.81
CA VAL A 20 2.80 -8.39 2.44
C VAL A 20 2.91 -8.67 3.94
N GLY A 21 1.98 -8.14 4.71
CA GLY A 21 1.90 -8.40 6.15
C GLY A 21 0.92 -7.45 6.83
N PRO A 22 0.58 -7.69 8.11
CA PRO A 22 -0.35 -6.84 8.84
C PRO A 22 0.13 -5.39 8.98
N ASN A 23 -0.80 -4.47 9.24
CA ASN A 23 -0.47 -3.07 9.51
C ASN A 23 0.30 -2.93 10.84
N GLY A 24 1.20 -1.95 10.90
CA GLY A 24 2.01 -1.69 12.10
C GLY A 24 3.11 -2.71 12.40
N LYS A 25 3.42 -3.65 11.49
CA LYS A 25 4.51 -4.63 11.65
C LYS A 25 5.89 -4.18 11.15
N GLY A 26 5.97 -2.98 10.56
CA GLY A 26 7.25 -2.38 10.16
C GLY A 26 7.61 -2.52 8.67
N LYS A 27 6.64 -2.72 7.77
CA LYS A 27 6.85 -2.79 6.31
C LYS A 27 7.55 -1.53 5.78
N THR A 28 6.93 -0.36 6.00
CA THR A 28 7.51 0.95 5.69
C THR A 28 8.87 1.19 6.37
N THR A 29 9.01 0.75 7.63
CA THR A 29 10.27 0.89 8.38
C THR A 29 11.41 0.11 7.73
N LEU A 30 11.14 -1.10 7.21
CA LEU A 30 12.13 -1.88 6.48
C LEU A 30 12.56 -1.17 5.20
N LEU A 31 11.61 -0.66 4.41
CA LEU A 31 11.93 0.11 3.20
C LEU A 31 12.80 1.32 3.53
N LYS A 32 12.47 2.08 4.58
CA LYS A 32 13.28 3.22 5.06
C LYS A 32 14.69 2.82 5.46
N HIS A 33 14.83 1.70 6.19
CA HIS A 33 16.15 1.21 6.60
C HIS A 33 17.01 0.75 5.41
N ILE A 34 16.39 0.18 4.37
CA ILE A 34 17.07 -0.17 3.12
C ILE A 34 17.49 1.11 2.38
N ALA A 35 16.58 2.08 2.22
CA ALA A 35 16.85 3.33 1.50
C ALA A 35 17.95 4.16 2.17
N ASN A 36 17.92 4.26 3.50
CA ASN A 36 18.92 4.99 4.28
C ASN A 36 20.25 4.22 4.44
N ARG A 37 20.38 3.03 3.84
CA ARG A 37 21.55 2.14 3.99
C ARG A 37 21.91 1.85 5.46
N ALA A 38 20.90 1.84 6.33
CA ALA A 38 21.06 1.39 7.72
C ALA A 38 21.31 -0.13 7.79
N LEU A 39 20.79 -0.86 6.79
CA LEU A 39 21.21 -2.22 6.47
C LEU A 39 22.40 -2.16 5.51
N SER A 40 23.34 -3.09 5.65
CA SER A 40 24.53 -3.15 4.79
C SER A 40 24.18 -3.61 3.37
N ILE A 41 23.74 -2.66 2.54
CA ILE A 41 23.44 -2.87 1.12
C ILE A 41 24.72 -2.61 0.30
N PRO A 42 25.05 -3.47 -0.67
CA PRO A 42 26.20 -3.27 -1.55
C PRO A 42 26.16 -1.90 -2.25
N PRO A 43 27.28 -1.15 -2.28
CA PRO A 43 27.28 0.25 -2.72
C PRO A 43 27.00 0.41 -4.22
N ASN A 44 27.25 -0.63 -5.00
CA ASN A 44 27.01 -0.72 -6.44
C ASN A 44 25.52 -0.80 -6.82
N ILE A 45 24.63 -1.04 -5.87
CA ILE A 45 23.19 -1.10 -6.11
C ILE A 45 22.60 0.30 -5.89
N ASP A 46 22.03 0.87 -6.95
CA ASP A 46 21.22 2.07 -6.83
C ASP A 46 19.83 1.69 -6.30
N VAL A 47 19.46 2.31 -5.18
CA VAL A 47 18.25 2.03 -4.42
C VAL A 47 17.45 3.30 -4.31
N LEU A 48 16.19 3.26 -4.76
CA LEU A 48 15.29 4.39 -4.67
C LEU A 48 13.99 3.98 -3.98
N LEU A 49 13.63 4.73 -2.94
CA LEU A 49 12.35 4.61 -2.26
C LEU A 49 11.43 5.77 -2.64
N CYS A 50 10.25 5.46 -3.16
CA CYS A 50 9.20 6.44 -3.41
C CYS A 50 8.31 6.58 -2.17
N GLU A 51 8.65 7.50 -1.26
CA GLU A 51 7.83 7.78 -0.06
C GLU A 51 7.44 9.25 0.12
N GLN A 52 8.17 10.19 -0.49
CA GLN A 52 8.01 11.63 -0.23
C GLN A 52 7.31 12.32 -1.39
N GLU A 53 6.42 13.26 -1.06
CA GLU A 53 5.88 14.20 -2.04
C GLU A 53 7.01 15.06 -2.63
N VAL A 54 6.87 15.42 -3.91
CA VAL A 54 7.77 16.41 -4.52
C VAL A 54 7.59 17.76 -3.80
N VAL A 55 8.70 18.47 -3.60
CA VAL A 55 8.71 19.81 -3.02
C VAL A 55 7.78 20.72 -3.82
N ALA A 56 6.92 21.46 -3.12
CA ALA A 56 6.08 22.47 -3.76
C ALA A 56 6.93 23.68 -4.13
N ASP A 57 7.24 23.79 -5.41
CA ASP A 57 7.99 24.89 -6.00
C ASP A 57 7.31 25.40 -7.29
N ASP A 58 7.95 26.37 -7.94
CA ASP A 58 7.51 26.91 -9.22
C ASP A 58 7.90 26.03 -10.42
N THR A 59 8.57 24.90 -10.19
CA THR A 59 9.01 24.00 -11.26
C THR A 59 7.79 23.29 -11.86
N PRO A 60 7.66 23.24 -13.20
CA PRO A 60 6.64 22.42 -13.86
C PRO A 60 6.77 20.94 -13.51
N ALA A 61 5.66 20.20 -13.44
CA ALA A 61 5.68 18.77 -13.13
C ALA A 61 6.59 17.94 -14.07
N VAL A 62 6.56 18.22 -15.38
CA VAL A 62 7.45 17.56 -16.35
C VAL A 62 8.92 17.84 -16.07
N GLN A 63 9.26 19.07 -15.69
CA GLN A 63 10.63 19.43 -15.35
C GLN A 63 11.06 18.80 -14.03
N ALA A 64 10.18 18.69 -13.03
CA ALA A 64 10.49 18.01 -11.78
C ALA A 64 10.86 16.53 -11.99
N VAL A 65 10.21 15.85 -12.95
CA VAL A 65 10.54 14.49 -13.36
C VAL A 65 11.89 14.45 -14.11
N LEU A 66 12.10 15.37 -15.07
CA LEU A 66 13.34 15.42 -15.85
C LEU A 66 14.57 15.75 -15.01
N ARG A 67 14.43 16.64 -14.01
CA ARG A 67 15.51 17.02 -13.08
C ARG A 67 15.94 15.89 -12.15
N ALA A 68 15.18 14.80 -12.09
CA ALA A 68 15.56 13.62 -11.33
C ALA A 68 16.85 12.97 -11.84
N ASP A 69 17.07 13.04 -13.16
CA ASP A 69 18.31 12.55 -13.77
C ASP A 69 19.39 13.62 -13.68
N THR A 70 20.11 13.60 -12.55
CA THR A 70 21.21 14.53 -12.29
C THR A 70 22.36 14.37 -13.29
N LYS A 71 22.57 13.16 -13.84
CA LYS A 71 23.63 12.95 -14.83
C LYS A 71 23.28 13.67 -16.12
N ARG A 72 22.05 13.52 -16.61
CA ARG A 72 21.56 14.24 -17.78
C ARG A 72 21.66 15.76 -17.59
N LEU A 73 21.22 16.28 -16.46
CA LEU A 73 21.30 17.71 -16.15
C LEU A 73 22.73 18.23 -16.25
N ARG A 74 23.69 17.55 -15.60
CA ARG A 74 25.11 17.92 -15.64
C ARG A 74 25.65 17.92 -17.07
N LEU A 75 25.31 16.92 -17.87
CA LEU A 75 25.75 16.83 -19.27
C LEU A 75 25.16 17.95 -20.13
N LEU A 76 23.90 18.36 -19.90
CA LEU A 76 23.28 19.48 -20.61
C LEU A 76 23.88 20.85 -20.19
N GLU A 77 24.23 21.02 -18.91
CA GLU A 77 24.94 22.21 -18.44
C GLU A 77 26.36 22.28 -18.98
N GLU A 78 27.04 21.12 -19.03
CA GLU A 78 28.37 20.98 -19.63
C GLU A 78 28.33 21.25 -21.13
N GLU A 79 27.35 20.72 -21.86
CA GLU A 79 27.12 21.00 -23.29
C GLU A 79 27.00 22.50 -23.54
N LYS A 80 26.14 23.21 -22.79
CA LYS A 80 25.94 24.66 -22.95
C LYS A 80 27.22 25.46 -22.67
N ARG A 81 27.99 25.06 -21.65
CA ARG A 81 29.28 25.71 -21.34
C ARG A 81 30.30 25.50 -22.44
N LEU A 82 30.43 24.28 -22.94
CA LEU A 82 31.38 23.93 -23.99
C LEU A 82 31.01 24.58 -25.32
N GLN A 83 29.72 24.68 -25.64
CA GLN A 83 29.24 25.46 -26.81
C GLN A 83 29.65 26.92 -26.70
N ALA A 84 29.46 27.56 -25.55
CA ALA A 84 29.86 28.96 -25.35
C ALA A 84 31.39 29.16 -25.42
N MET A 85 32.18 28.18 -24.97
CA MET A 85 33.66 28.21 -25.09
C MET A 85 34.11 28.03 -26.54
N LEU A 86 33.44 27.17 -27.31
CA LEU A 86 33.71 26.96 -28.72
C LEU A 86 33.37 28.21 -29.56
N GLU A 87 32.24 28.87 -29.27
CA GLU A 87 31.91 30.18 -29.86
C GLU A 87 32.95 31.26 -29.49
N GLY A 88 33.61 31.12 -28.34
CA GLY A 88 34.70 31.97 -27.88
C GLY A 88 36.09 31.65 -28.47
N GLY A 89 36.20 30.62 -29.32
CA GLY A 89 37.44 30.26 -30.04
C GLY A 89 38.36 29.26 -29.34
N ASP A 90 37.88 28.50 -28.34
CA ASP A 90 38.65 27.43 -27.70
C ASP A 90 38.42 26.06 -28.40
N ASP A 91 39.34 25.68 -29.29
CA ASP A 91 39.27 24.43 -30.05
C ASP A 91 39.36 23.17 -29.16
N ALA A 92 39.89 23.27 -27.93
CA ALA A 92 39.94 22.14 -27.00
C ALA A 92 38.55 21.75 -26.47
N ALA A 93 37.59 22.67 -26.50
CA ALA A 93 36.21 22.40 -26.13
C ALA A 93 35.50 21.45 -27.11
N ALA A 94 35.95 21.38 -28.37
CA ALA A 94 35.33 20.58 -29.41
C ALA A 94 35.40 19.06 -29.12
N GLU A 95 36.57 18.55 -28.72
CA GLU A 95 36.76 17.12 -28.41
C GLU A 95 35.92 16.69 -27.20
N ARG A 96 35.82 17.54 -26.17
CA ARG A 96 34.97 17.26 -25.00
C ARG A 96 33.49 17.33 -25.36
N LEU A 97 33.09 18.27 -26.21
CA LEU A 97 31.70 18.42 -26.67
C LEU A 97 31.24 17.19 -27.45
N GLU A 98 32.09 16.61 -28.31
CA GLU A 98 31.77 15.37 -29.03
C GLU A 98 31.50 14.20 -28.06
N LYS A 99 32.34 14.01 -27.04
CA LYS A 99 32.12 13.00 -25.98
C LYS A 99 30.83 13.25 -25.21
N VAL A 100 30.51 14.51 -24.88
CA VAL A 100 29.25 14.86 -24.21
C VAL A 100 28.05 14.55 -25.12
N TYR A 101 28.15 14.76 -26.43
CA TYR A 101 27.11 14.36 -27.38
C TYR A 101 26.91 12.84 -27.45
N GLU A 102 27.98 12.07 -27.43
CA GLU A 102 27.90 10.61 -27.34
C GLU A 102 27.22 10.15 -26.05
N GLU A 103 27.59 10.74 -24.91
CA GLU A 103 26.96 10.45 -23.61
C GLU A 103 25.46 10.84 -23.58
N LEU A 104 25.10 12.01 -24.11
CA LEU A 104 23.71 12.47 -24.22
C LEU A 104 22.88 11.60 -25.15
N ARG A 105 23.46 11.12 -26.27
CA ARG A 105 22.82 10.16 -27.18
C ARG A 105 22.65 8.80 -26.49
N ALA A 106 23.65 8.31 -25.77
CA ALA A 106 23.58 7.04 -25.03
C ALA A 106 22.51 7.05 -23.93
N ILE A 107 22.32 8.19 -23.25
CA ILE A 107 21.26 8.38 -22.25
C ILE A 107 19.88 8.61 -22.90
N GLY A 108 19.83 8.91 -24.20
CA GLY A 108 18.59 9.18 -24.92
C GLY A 108 17.94 10.49 -24.49
N ALA A 109 18.74 11.55 -24.26
CA ALA A 109 18.28 12.83 -23.74
C ALA A 109 17.11 13.44 -24.56
N ALA A 110 17.14 13.30 -25.88
CA ALA A 110 16.08 13.78 -26.77
C ALA A 110 14.73 13.06 -26.56
N ALA A 111 14.75 11.74 -26.35
CA ALA A 111 13.54 10.93 -26.13
C ALA A 111 13.01 11.03 -24.68
N ALA A 112 13.83 11.49 -23.75
CA ALA A 112 13.51 11.43 -22.34
C ALA A 112 12.42 12.45 -21.91
N GLU A 113 12.24 13.57 -22.62
CA GLU A 113 11.05 14.41 -22.37
C GLU A 113 9.76 13.69 -22.78
N ALA A 114 9.73 13.07 -23.97
CA ALA A 114 8.59 12.28 -24.42
C ALA A 114 8.28 11.13 -23.44
N LYS A 115 9.31 10.47 -22.91
CA LYS A 115 9.18 9.44 -21.87
C LYS A 115 8.56 10.01 -20.58
N ALA A 116 9.06 11.14 -20.08
CA ALA A 116 8.52 11.78 -18.88
C ALA A 116 7.04 12.18 -19.05
N ARG A 117 6.69 12.77 -20.21
CA ARG A 117 5.29 13.11 -20.55
C ARG A 117 4.40 11.87 -20.65
N ARG A 118 4.89 10.78 -21.24
CA ARG A 118 4.17 9.50 -21.30
C ARG A 118 3.87 8.93 -19.91
N ILE A 119 4.85 8.95 -19.01
CA ILE A 119 4.68 8.48 -17.62
C ILE A 119 3.66 9.36 -16.89
N LEU A 120 3.79 10.68 -16.99
CA LEU A 120 2.85 11.61 -16.37
C LEU A 120 1.43 11.45 -16.93
N ALA A 121 1.28 11.33 -18.25
CA ALA A 121 -0.02 11.07 -18.89
C ALA A 121 -0.66 9.77 -18.37
N GLY A 122 0.12 8.71 -18.25
CA GLY A 122 -0.32 7.43 -17.69
C GLY A 122 -0.77 7.49 -16.23
N LEU A 123 -0.15 8.39 -15.44
CA LEU A 123 -0.55 8.68 -14.06
C LEU A 123 -1.70 9.70 -13.95
N GLY A 124 -2.30 10.09 -15.08
CA GLY A 124 -3.49 10.95 -15.14
C GLY A 124 -3.22 12.44 -15.33
N PHE A 125 -2.00 12.87 -15.67
CA PHE A 125 -1.69 14.28 -15.94
C PHE A 125 -2.00 14.65 -17.39
N ASN A 126 -2.96 15.56 -17.59
CA ASN A 126 -3.20 16.16 -18.91
C ASN A 126 -2.04 17.10 -19.32
N PRO A 127 -1.92 17.51 -20.60
CA PRO A 127 -0.82 18.35 -21.07
C PRO A 127 -0.67 19.67 -20.31
N GLU A 128 -1.78 20.28 -19.90
CA GLU A 128 -1.77 21.51 -19.09
C GLU A 128 -1.18 21.28 -17.70
N MET A 129 -1.56 20.18 -17.03
CA MET A 129 -1.05 19.78 -15.72
C MET A 129 0.43 19.41 -15.80
N GLN A 130 0.88 18.79 -16.88
CA GLN A 130 2.32 18.49 -17.06
C GLN A 130 3.18 19.76 -17.02
N ASN A 131 2.65 20.87 -17.53
CA ASN A 131 3.34 22.17 -17.55
C ASN A 131 3.00 23.05 -16.33
N ARG A 132 2.09 22.61 -15.46
CA ARG A 132 1.69 23.33 -14.25
C ARG A 132 2.75 23.18 -13.16
N ALA A 133 2.98 24.26 -12.41
CA ALA A 133 3.91 24.29 -11.28
C ALA A 133 3.49 23.33 -10.15
N THR A 134 4.46 22.68 -9.51
CA THR A 134 4.22 21.67 -8.47
C THR A 134 3.48 22.23 -7.25
N ARG A 135 3.68 23.51 -6.89
CA ARG A 135 2.98 24.17 -5.78
C ARG A 135 1.45 24.27 -5.94
N LYS A 136 0.94 24.17 -7.18
CA LYS A 136 -0.50 24.22 -7.48
C LYS A 136 -1.17 22.85 -7.39
N PHE A 137 -0.41 21.79 -7.14
CA PHE A 137 -0.95 20.44 -6.97
C PHE A 137 -1.24 20.14 -5.50
N SER A 138 -2.29 19.34 -5.26
CA SER A 138 -2.53 18.77 -3.93
C SER A 138 -1.48 17.70 -3.59
N GLY A 139 -1.39 17.32 -2.32
CA GLY A 139 -0.41 16.31 -1.85
C GLY A 139 -0.44 15.01 -2.65
N GLY A 140 -1.64 14.48 -2.93
CA GLY A 140 -1.81 13.29 -3.76
C GLY A 140 -1.27 13.44 -5.18
N TRP A 141 -1.46 14.60 -5.82
CA TRP A 141 -0.87 14.87 -7.14
C TRP A 141 0.65 15.01 -7.05
N ARG A 142 1.20 15.65 -6.02
CA ARG A 142 2.66 15.74 -5.79
C ARG A 142 3.28 14.37 -5.54
N MET A 143 2.57 13.47 -4.86
CA MET A 143 2.97 12.07 -4.70
C MET A 143 3.03 11.36 -6.05
N ARG A 144 2.08 11.60 -6.97
CA ARG A 144 2.13 11.05 -8.33
C ARG A 144 3.31 11.58 -9.14
N VAL A 145 3.68 12.85 -8.98
CA VAL A 145 4.91 13.39 -9.61
C VAL A 145 6.15 12.68 -9.04
N SER A 146 6.17 12.39 -7.74
CA SER A 146 7.26 11.62 -7.10
C SER A 146 7.37 10.21 -7.66
N LEU A 147 6.24 9.53 -7.81
CA LEU A 147 6.16 8.22 -8.46
C LEU A 147 6.64 8.29 -9.92
N ALA A 148 6.21 9.30 -10.68
CA ALA A 148 6.65 9.51 -12.06
C ALA A 148 8.18 9.68 -12.14
N ARG A 149 8.76 10.44 -11.21
CA ARG A 149 10.20 10.62 -11.06
C ARG A 149 10.91 9.29 -10.78
N ALA A 150 10.39 8.49 -9.86
CA ALA A 150 10.98 7.20 -9.50
C ALA A 150 10.94 6.20 -10.68
N LEU A 151 9.83 6.16 -11.43
CA LEU A 151 9.71 5.34 -12.65
C LEU A 151 10.63 5.83 -13.77
N PHE A 152 10.81 7.14 -13.90
CA PHE A 152 11.67 7.73 -14.92
C PHE A 152 13.16 7.42 -14.69
N MET A 153 13.62 7.46 -13.44
CA MET A 153 15.01 7.17 -13.05
C MET A 153 15.44 5.73 -13.32
N GLU A 154 14.50 4.77 -13.24
CA GLU A 154 14.77 3.34 -13.41
C GLU A 154 15.98 2.83 -12.58
N PRO A 155 15.95 2.93 -11.25
CA PRO A 155 17.03 2.44 -10.38
C PRO A 155 17.18 0.91 -10.49
N THR A 156 18.33 0.36 -10.06
CA THR A 156 18.56 -1.09 -10.00
C THR A 156 17.57 -1.80 -9.08
N LEU A 157 17.24 -1.16 -7.94
CA LEU A 157 16.21 -1.57 -7.01
C LEU A 157 15.22 -0.42 -6.78
N LEU A 158 14.02 -0.56 -7.34
CA LEU A 158 12.91 0.35 -7.09
C LEU A 158 12.06 -0.15 -5.92
N MET A 159 11.84 0.69 -4.93
CA MET A 159 10.99 0.39 -3.77
C MET A 159 9.77 1.32 -3.76
N LEU A 160 8.57 0.74 -3.69
CA LEU A 160 7.30 1.48 -3.66
C LEU A 160 6.52 1.10 -2.39
N ASP A 161 6.09 2.09 -1.62
CA ASP A 161 5.26 1.89 -0.43
C ASP A 161 3.81 2.27 -0.74
N GLU A 162 2.92 1.28 -0.80
CA GLU A 162 1.49 1.43 -1.12
C GLU A 162 1.18 2.35 -2.32
N PRO A 163 1.76 2.10 -3.50
CA PRO A 163 1.69 3.03 -4.64
C PRO A 163 0.28 3.23 -5.19
N THR A 164 -0.67 2.34 -4.90
CA THR A 164 -2.05 2.39 -5.41
C THR A 164 -2.99 3.26 -4.57
N ASN A 165 -2.66 3.58 -3.32
CA ASN A 165 -3.58 4.24 -2.38
C ASN A 165 -4.04 5.65 -2.79
N HIS A 166 -3.21 6.38 -3.56
CA HIS A 166 -3.53 7.73 -4.04
C HIS A 166 -3.78 7.78 -5.56
N LEU A 167 -3.92 6.61 -6.18
CA LEU A 167 -4.19 6.46 -7.60
C LEU A 167 -5.67 6.19 -7.85
N ASP A 168 -6.18 6.78 -8.92
CA ASP A 168 -7.48 6.43 -9.48
C ASP A 168 -7.35 5.14 -10.28
N LEU A 169 -8.48 4.47 -10.53
CA LEU A 169 -8.51 3.17 -11.20
C LEU A 169 -7.73 3.18 -12.52
N ASN A 170 -7.87 4.24 -13.33
CA ASN A 170 -7.17 4.36 -14.61
C ASN A 170 -5.64 4.40 -14.43
N ALA A 171 -5.16 5.18 -13.46
CA ALA A 171 -3.74 5.25 -13.14
C ALA A 171 -3.20 3.95 -12.51
N VAL A 172 -4.01 3.24 -11.71
CA VAL A 172 -3.66 1.91 -11.18
C VAL A 172 -3.50 0.90 -12.33
N ILE A 173 -4.44 0.86 -13.27
CA ILE A 173 -4.37 -0.03 -14.44
C ILE A 173 -3.12 0.28 -15.26
N TRP A 174 -2.86 1.57 -15.52
CA TRP A 174 -1.65 1.97 -16.25
C TRP A 174 -0.38 1.57 -15.51
N LEU A 175 -0.29 1.83 -14.20
CA LEU A 175 0.87 1.49 -13.38
C LEU A 175 1.11 -0.02 -13.35
N ASN A 176 0.05 -0.81 -13.23
CA ASN A 176 0.11 -2.27 -13.26
C ASN A 176 0.73 -2.75 -14.58
N ASN A 177 0.17 -2.32 -15.71
CA ASN A 177 0.69 -2.67 -17.04
C ASN A 177 2.14 -2.20 -17.25
N TYR A 178 2.49 -1.01 -16.75
CA TYR A 178 3.84 -0.48 -16.84
C TYR A 178 4.84 -1.35 -16.05
N LEU A 179 4.52 -1.69 -14.79
CA LEU A 179 5.39 -2.47 -13.91
C LEU A 179 5.49 -3.95 -14.30
N GLN A 180 4.52 -4.50 -15.01
CA GLN A 180 4.65 -5.84 -15.60
C GLN A 180 5.83 -5.92 -16.59
N THR A 181 6.07 -4.84 -17.33
CA THR A 181 7.20 -4.75 -18.28
C THR A 181 8.53 -4.37 -17.63
N TRP A 182 8.54 -4.17 -16.32
CA TRP A 182 9.72 -3.77 -15.56
C TRP A 182 10.76 -4.89 -15.51
N LYS A 183 11.95 -4.62 -16.05
CA LYS A 183 13.05 -5.58 -16.15
C LYS A 183 14.02 -5.54 -14.95
N LYS A 184 14.01 -4.44 -14.19
CA LYS A 184 14.89 -4.23 -13.03
C LYS A 184 14.24 -4.82 -11.77
N THR A 185 14.94 -4.73 -10.65
CA THR A 185 14.43 -5.28 -9.39
C THR A 185 13.38 -4.34 -8.81
N LEU A 186 12.29 -4.92 -8.31
CA LEU A 186 11.17 -4.18 -7.75
C LEU A 186 10.83 -4.77 -6.38
N LEU A 187 10.59 -3.91 -5.38
CA LEU A 187 10.07 -4.28 -4.08
C LEU A 187 8.87 -3.38 -3.76
N VAL A 188 7.66 -3.95 -3.76
CA VAL A 188 6.42 -3.20 -3.54
C VAL A 188 5.76 -3.66 -2.26
N VAL A 189 5.42 -2.72 -1.38
CA VAL A 189 4.45 -2.94 -0.32
C VAL A 189 3.08 -2.57 -0.88
N SER A 190 2.13 -3.51 -0.85
CA SER A 190 0.76 -3.26 -1.30
C SER A 190 -0.21 -4.18 -0.57
N HIS A 191 -1.42 -3.68 -0.35
CA HIS A 191 -2.58 -4.48 0.09
C HIS A 191 -3.50 -4.91 -1.07
N ASP A 192 -3.24 -4.45 -2.29
CA ASP A 192 -4.02 -4.79 -3.48
C ASP A 192 -3.63 -6.18 -4.01
N GLN A 193 -4.56 -7.13 -3.88
CA GLN A 193 -4.36 -8.52 -4.29
C GLN A 193 -4.19 -8.65 -5.80
N GLY A 194 -4.92 -7.87 -6.60
CA GLY A 194 -4.84 -7.95 -8.07
C GLY A 194 -3.52 -7.40 -8.57
N PHE A 195 -3.13 -6.23 -8.08
CA PHE A 195 -1.85 -5.62 -8.40
C PHE A 195 -0.66 -6.53 -8.05
N LEU A 196 -0.68 -7.15 -6.86
CA LEU A 196 0.38 -8.08 -6.46
C LEU A 196 0.39 -9.36 -7.31
N ASP A 197 -0.77 -9.83 -7.76
CA ASP A 197 -0.86 -11.04 -8.58
C ASP A 197 -0.29 -10.83 -9.99
N ASP A 198 -0.56 -9.66 -10.57
CA ASP A 198 -0.14 -9.30 -11.93
C ASP A 198 1.34 -8.91 -12.01
N VAL A 199 1.84 -8.15 -11.02
CA VAL A 199 3.19 -7.56 -11.08
C VAL A 199 4.25 -8.46 -10.44
N CYS A 200 3.96 -9.12 -9.31
CA CYS A 200 5.00 -9.75 -8.48
C CYS A 200 5.33 -11.17 -8.96
N THR A 201 6.63 -11.49 -8.97
CA THR A 201 7.14 -12.85 -9.21
C THR A 201 7.33 -13.65 -7.93
N ASP A 202 7.54 -12.95 -6.81
CA ASP A 202 7.81 -13.52 -5.51
C ASP A 202 7.10 -12.68 -4.44
N ILE A 203 6.66 -13.33 -3.36
CA ILE A 203 6.01 -12.68 -2.22
C ILE A 203 6.87 -12.86 -0.97
N ILE A 204 7.14 -11.74 -0.30
CA ILE A 204 7.78 -11.69 1.00
C ILE A 204 6.68 -11.46 2.03
N HIS A 205 6.44 -12.44 2.89
CA HIS A 205 5.47 -12.32 3.98
C HIS A 205 6.17 -11.95 5.28
N LEU A 206 5.83 -10.79 5.82
CA LEU A 206 6.27 -10.33 7.13
C LEU A 206 5.34 -10.89 8.21
N ASP A 207 5.81 -11.91 8.92
CA ASP A 207 5.09 -12.55 10.00
C ASP A 207 6.05 -12.98 11.13
N ALA A 208 5.57 -12.98 12.37
CA ALA A 208 6.36 -13.34 13.55
C ALA A 208 7.74 -12.64 13.61
N GLN A 209 7.82 -11.36 13.22
CA GLN A 209 9.04 -10.54 13.18
C GLN A 209 10.14 -11.09 12.24
N ARG A 210 9.78 -11.97 11.30
CA ARG A 210 10.68 -12.59 10.30
C ARG A 210 10.10 -12.41 8.90
N LEU A 211 10.97 -12.55 7.91
CA LEU A 211 10.62 -12.50 6.49
C LEU A 211 10.57 -13.92 5.92
N PHE A 212 9.42 -14.30 5.39
CA PHE A 212 9.21 -15.58 4.72
C PHE A 212 9.05 -15.39 3.21
N TYR A 213 9.78 -16.19 2.43
CA TYR A 213 9.82 -16.07 0.97
C TYR A 213 8.96 -17.15 0.33
N TYR A 214 8.12 -16.72 -0.60
CA TYR A 214 7.28 -17.59 -1.42
C TYR A 214 7.49 -17.23 -2.88
N ARG A 215 7.80 -18.25 -3.70
CA ARG A 215 7.94 -18.07 -5.14
C ARG A 215 6.57 -18.18 -5.81
N GLY A 216 6.27 -17.24 -6.70
CA GLY A 216 4.98 -17.14 -7.39
C GLY A 216 4.21 -15.89 -6.99
N ASN A 217 3.03 -15.75 -7.61
CA ASN A 217 2.12 -14.63 -7.42
C ASN A 217 1.39 -14.67 -6.06
N TYR A 218 0.62 -13.62 -5.76
CA TYR A 218 -0.11 -13.50 -4.50
C TYR A 218 -1.12 -14.63 -4.27
N MET A 219 -1.81 -15.09 -5.32
CA MET A 219 -2.76 -16.21 -5.22
C MET A 219 -2.07 -17.52 -4.83
N THR A 220 -0.87 -17.78 -5.35
CA THR A 220 -0.06 -18.96 -4.99
C THR A 220 0.38 -18.87 -3.53
N PHE A 221 0.88 -17.71 -3.11
CA PHE A 221 1.21 -17.44 -1.71
C PHE A 221 0.02 -17.69 -0.79
N LYS A 222 -1.16 -17.14 -1.12
CA LYS A 222 -2.39 -17.27 -0.30
C LYS A 222 -2.78 -18.73 -0.12
N LYS A 223 -2.72 -19.54 -1.18
CA LYS A 223 -2.98 -20.99 -1.12
C LYS A 223 -1.98 -21.71 -0.22
N MET A 224 -0.68 -21.48 -0.42
CA MET A 224 0.39 -22.10 0.39
C MET A 224 0.30 -21.69 1.86
N TYR A 225 0.01 -20.42 2.13
CA TYR A 225 -0.15 -19.88 3.47
C TYR A 225 -1.36 -20.51 4.18
N GLN A 226 -2.52 -20.58 3.53
CA GLN A 226 -3.70 -21.24 4.09
C GLN A 226 -3.47 -22.72 4.37
N GLN A 227 -2.76 -23.43 3.48
CA GLN A 227 -2.39 -24.82 3.72
C GLN A 227 -1.47 -24.96 4.94
N LYS A 228 -0.42 -24.13 5.03
CA LYS A 228 0.51 -24.10 6.16
C LYS A 228 -0.22 -23.81 7.48
N GLN A 229 -1.19 -22.88 7.49
CA GLN A 229 -2.01 -22.58 8.67
C GLN A 229 -2.88 -23.77 9.08
N LYS A 230 -3.52 -24.47 8.13
CA LYS A 230 -4.29 -25.69 8.42
C LYS A 230 -3.41 -26.81 8.97
N GLU A 231 -2.20 -26.97 8.45
CA GLU A 231 -1.23 -27.95 8.94
C GLU A 231 -0.75 -27.62 10.36
N LEU A 232 -0.43 -26.35 10.63
CA LEU A 232 -0.06 -25.85 11.95
C LEU A 232 -1.19 -26.08 12.97
N LEU A 233 -2.44 -25.79 12.58
CA LEU A 233 -3.60 -26.02 13.45
C LEU A 233 -3.76 -27.51 13.78
N LYS A 234 -3.67 -28.40 12.78
CA LYS A 234 -3.73 -29.85 13.01
C LYS A 234 -2.58 -30.35 13.90
N GLN A 235 -1.38 -29.80 13.75
CA GLN A 235 -0.23 -30.14 14.61
C GLN A 235 -0.45 -29.65 16.05
N PHE A 236 -0.98 -28.44 16.21
CA PHE A 236 -1.37 -27.89 17.50
C PHE A 236 -2.43 -28.74 18.20
N GLU A 237 -3.51 -29.12 17.51
CA GLU A 237 -4.57 -29.99 18.04
C GLU A 237 -4.03 -31.37 18.46
N LYS A 238 -3.15 -31.97 17.65
CA LYS A 238 -2.47 -33.23 17.99
C LYS A 238 -1.59 -33.09 19.23
N GLN A 239 -0.88 -31.98 19.37
CA GLN A 239 -0.04 -31.70 20.52
C GLN A 239 -0.88 -31.45 21.77
N GLU A 240 -1.98 -30.71 21.65
CA GLU A 240 -2.90 -30.42 22.74
C GLU A 240 -3.60 -31.70 23.23
N LYS A 241 -4.04 -32.56 22.31
CA LYS A 241 -4.61 -33.87 22.65
C LYS A 241 -3.61 -34.72 23.45
N LYS A 242 -2.36 -34.82 22.99
CA LYS A 242 -1.30 -35.54 23.74
C LYS A 242 -1.07 -34.97 25.14
N LEU A 243 -1.09 -33.63 25.28
CA LEU A 243 -0.96 -32.98 26.58
C LEU A 243 -2.16 -33.28 27.48
N ARG A 244 -3.38 -33.32 26.94
CA ARG A 244 -4.58 -33.72 27.68
C ARG A 244 -4.49 -35.19 28.12
N ASP A 245 -4.08 -36.09 27.25
CA ASP A 245 -3.93 -37.52 27.56
C ASP A 245 -2.86 -37.75 28.64
N LEU A 246 -1.72 -37.05 28.59
CA LEU A 246 -0.67 -37.11 29.61
C LEU A 246 -1.12 -36.55 30.98
N LYS A 247 -1.96 -35.50 30.98
CA LYS A 247 -2.57 -34.95 32.20
C LYS A 247 -3.62 -35.91 32.78
N ALA A 248 -4.44 -36.52 31.92
CA ALA A 248 -5.40 -37.54 32.33
C ALA A 248 -4.70 -38.79 32.92
N GLY A 249 -3.50 -39.12 32.44
CA GLY A 249 -2.62 -40.14 33.02
C GLY A 249 -1.92 -39.75 34.34
N GLY A 250 -2.34 -38.68 35.02
CA GLY A 250 -1.88 -38.31 36.36
C GLY A 250 -0.61 -37.46 36.44
N LYS A 251 -0.06 -37.01 35.31
CA LYS A 251 1.15 -36.15 35.31
C LYS A 251 0.79 -34.68 35.52
N SER A 252 1.58 -34.01 36.37
CA SER A 252 1.47 -32.56 36.58
C SER A 252 1.73 -31.78 35.29
N THR A 253 1.08 -30.62 35.13
CA THR A 253 1.17 -29.72 33.96
C THR A 253 2.61 -29.45 33.51
N LYS A 254 3.51 -29.19 34.46
CA LYS A 254 4.94 -28.91 34.18
C LYS A 254 5.70 -30.14 33.67
N GLN A 255 5.35 -31.34 34.14
CA GLN A 255 6.00 -32.59 33.70
C GLN A 255 5.52 -33.01 32.31
N ALA A 256 4.23 -32.85 32.01
CA ALA A 256 3.67 -33.13 30.69
C ALA A 256 4.27 -32.21 29.60
N GLU A 257 4.45 -30.92 29.91
CA GLU A 257 5.09 -29.96 29.00
C GLU A 257 6.57 -30.26 28.79
N LYS A 258 7.32 -30.61 29.84
CA LYS A 258 8.74 -30.97 29.76
C LYS A 258 8.95 -32.23 28.91
N GLN A 259 8.18 -33.30 29.15
CA GLN A 259 8.27 -34.53 28.34
C GLN A 259 7.91 -34.29 26.87
N THR A 260 6.94 -33.42 26.59
CA THR A 260 6.55 -33.10 25.22
C THR A 260 7.65 -32.31 24.50
N LYS A 261 8.31 -31.36 25.19
CA LYS A 261 9.48 -30.63 24.66
C LYS A 261 10.66 -31.57 24.40
N GLU A 262 10.99 -32.46 25.34
CA GLU A 262 12.07 -33.45 25.20
C GLU A 262 11.85 -34.45 24.05
N ALA A 263 10.59 -34.86 23.83
CA ALA A 263 10.24 -35.73 22.71
C ALA A 263 10.38 -35.01 21.35
N LEU A 264 10.14 -33.69 21.31
CA LEU A 264 10.29 -32.87 20.11
C LEU A 264 11.78 -32.63 19.77
N THR A 265 12.62 -32.31 20.76
CA THR A 265 14.07 -32.18 20.57
C THR A 265 14.69 -33.49 20.08
N ARG A 266 14.34 -34.64 20.68
CA ARG A 266 14.83 -35.95 20.22
C ARG A 266 14.43 -36.28 18.78
N LYS A 267 13.24 -35.88 18.34
CA LYS A 267 12.80 -36.07 16.94
C LYS A 267 13.54 -35.16 15.96
N GLN A 268 13.82 -33.92 16.34
CA GLN A 268 14.57 -32.98 15.50
C GLN A 268 16.04 -33.41 15.33
N GLN A 269 16.68 -33.90 16.40
CA GLN A 269 18.05 -34.44 16.34
C GLN A 269 18.17 -35.66 15.42
N LYS A 270 17.13 -36.50 15.33
CA LYS A 270 17.14 -37.68 14.45
C LYS A 270 16.94 -37.35 12.96
N CYS A 271 16.36 -36.18 12.64
CA CYS A 271 16.07 -35.76 11.26
C CYS A 271 17.05 -34.73 10.68
N ARG A 272 17.92 -34.10 11.47
CA ARG A 272 18.91 -33.12 10.99
C ARG A 272 20.26 -33.36 11.65
N ARG A 273 21.30 -33.67 10.87
CA ARG A 273 22.71 -33.47 11.26
C ARG A 273 22.95 -31.96 11.31
N ARG A 274 22.76 -31.32 12.47
CA ARG A 274 23.11 -29.91 12.71
C ARG A 274 24.19 -29.83 13.78
N THR A 275 25.06 -28.82 13.67
CA THR A 275 26.13 -28.50 14.63
C THR A 275 25.56 -27.88 15.90
N ALA A 276 26.19 -28.15 17.05
CA ALA A 276 25.76 -27.74 18.40
C ALA A 276 25.50 -26.22 18.58
N ALA A 277 26.08 -25.37 17.72
CA ALA A 277 25.84 -23.92 17.73
C ALA A 277 24.44 -23.50 17.19
N GLU A 278 23.84 -24.28 16.28
CA GLU A 278 22.46 -24.04 15.82
C GLU A 278 21.42 -24.60 16.82
N GLU A 279 21.82 -25.51 17.70
CA GLU A 279 20.94 -26.16 18.69
C GLU A 279 20.59 -25.25 19.88
N ALA A 280 21.46 -24.30 20.23
CA ALA A 280 21.21 -23.36 21.33
C ALA A 280 20.26 -22.21 20.96
N ALA A 281 20.09 -21.92 19.66
CA ALA A 281 19.34 -20.76 19.18
C ALA A 281 17.83 -21.01 18.96
N GLU A 282 17.39 -22.27 18.83
CA GLU A 282 15.98 -22.64 18.66
C GLU A 282 15.59 -23.74 19.65
N ALA A 283 15.44 -23.39 20.94
CA ALA A 283 14.73 -24.27 21.86
C ALA A 283 13.30 -24.47 21.31
N PRO A 284 12.82 -25.72 21.08
CA PRO A 284 11.49 -25.92 20.52
C PRO A 284 10.44 -25.48 21.54
N GLU A 285 9.88 -24.28 21.32
CA GLU A 285 8.71 -23.82 22.04
C GLU A 285 7.50 -24.68 21.66
N LEU A 286 6.59 -24.89 22.62
CA LEU A 286 5.30 -25.51 22.33
C LEU A 286 4.57 -24.64 21.29
N LEU A 287 4.00 -25.27 20.26
CA LEU A 287 3.16 -24.58 19.30
C LEU A 287 2.08 -23.78 20.06
N LYS A 288 2.04 -22.47 19.83
CA LYS A 288 0.97 -21.60 20.33
C LYS A 288 -0.22 -21.75 19.38
N ARG A 289 -1.45 -21.61 19.91
CA ARG A 289 -2.66 -21.64 19.06
C ARG A 289 -2.50 -20.60 17.96
N PRO A 290 -2.59 -20.97 16.67
CA PRO A 290 -2.59 -20.00 15.59
C PRO A 290 -3.69 -18.97 15.85
N ARG A 291 -3.35 -17.68 15.79
CA ARG A 291 -4.34 -16.62 15.97
C ARG A 291 -5.29 -16.64 14.78
N GLU A 292 -6.54 -17.03 15.02
CA GLU A 292 -7.58 -16.97 14.02
C GLU A 292 -8.04 -15.52 13.89
N TYR A 293 -7.43 -14.77 12.98
CA TYR A 293 -7.94 -13.45 12.59
C TYR A 293 -9.12 -13.64 11.62
N THR A 294 -10.24 -14.11 12.15
CA THR A 294 -11.46 -14.28 11.36
C THR A 294 -12.21 -12.96 11.30
N VAL A 295 -11.74 -12.09 10.41
CA VAL A 295 -12.41 -10.82 10.11
C VAL A 295 -13.67 -11.12 9.29
N ARG A 296 -14.85 -10.78 9.81
CA ARG A 296 -16.14 -10.95 9.13
C ARG A 296 -16.89 -9.62 9.09
N PHE A 297 -16.77 -8.92 7.97
CA PHE A 297 -17.53 -7.70 7.68
C PHE A 297 -18.94 -8.10 7.21
N THR A 298 -19.81 -8.40 8.16
CA THR A 298 -21.22 -8.71 7.88
C THR A 298 -22.07 -7.50 8.27
N PHE A 299 -22.77 -6.92 7.29
CA PHE A 299 -23.75 -5.88 7.52
C PHE A 299 -25.12 -6.52 7.79
N PRO A 300 -25.95 -5.92 8.67
CA PRO A 300 -27.31 -6.38 8.86
C PRO A 300 -28.13 -6.18 7.58
N ASN A 301 -29.03 -7.11 7.27
CA ASN A 301 -29.94 -6.95 6.13
C ASN A 301 -30.94 -5.82 6.43
N PRO A 302 -31.16 -4.89 5.47
CA PRO A 302 -32.11 -3.81 5.64
C PRO A 302 -33.56 -4.34 5.66
N PRO A 303 -34.51 -3.62 6.30
CA PRO A 303 -35.93 -3.92 6.17
C PRO A 303 -36.41 -3.72 4.71
N PRO A 304 -37.54 -4.34 4.31
CA PRO A 304 -38.09 -4.13 2.97
C PRO A 304 -38.44 -2.66 2.75
N LEU A 305 -37.94 -2.10 1.66
CA LEU A 305 -38.10 -0.69 1.28
C LEU A 305 -38.85 -0.59 -0.05
N SER A 306 -39.86 0.28 -0.13
CA SER A 306 -40.62 0.53 -1.37
C SER A 306 -39.84 1.46 -2.31
N PRO A 307 -39.67 1.12 -3.60
CA PRO A 307 -39.10 2.03 -4.60
C PRO A 307 -39.93 3.32 -4.74
N PRO A 308 -39.32 4.47 -5.13
CA PRO A 308 -37.90 4.70 -5.40
C PRO A 308 -37.08 4.92 -4.11
N ILE A 309 -35.87 4.38 -4.06
CA ILE A 309 -35.03 4.41 -2.84
C ILE A 309 -34.21 5.70 -2.79
N LEU A 310 -33.31 5.86 -3.76
CA LEU A 310 -32.43 7.01 -3.84
C LEU A 310 -32.21 7.36 -5.30
N GLY A 311 -32.40 8.62 -5.64
CA GLY A 311 -32.12 9.11 -6.97
C GLY A 311 -31.90 10.61 -7.02
N LEU A 312 -31.15 11.02 -8.03
CA LEU A 312 -30.97 12.40 -8.49
C LEU A 312 -31.74 12.52 -9.80
N HIS A 313 -32.51 13.60 -9.95
CA HIS A 313 -33.31 13.85 -11.15
C HIS A 313 -33.04 15.27 -11.63
N GLY A 314 -32.53 15.42 -12.86
CA GLY A 314 -32.22 16.71 -13.48
C GLY A 314 -31.28 17.58 -12.65
N VAL A 315 -30.30 16.98 -11.96
CA VAL A 315 -29.46 17.71 -11.00
C VAL A 315 -28.32 18.44 -11.69
N ASP A 316 -28.29 19.76 -11.49
CA ASP A 316 -27.15 20.62 -11.79
C ASP A 316 -26.37 20.94 -10.52
N PHE A 317 -25.04 20.82 -10.57
CA PHE A 317 -24.18 21.16 -9.44
C PHE A 317 -22.80 21.66 -9.86
N GLY A 318 -22.34 22.72 -9.22
CA GLY A 318 -20.97 23.25 -9.30
C GLY A 318 -20.63 23.99 -8.00
N TYR A 319 -19.36 24.04 -7.64
CA TYR A 319 -18.90 24.85 -6.51
C TYR A 319 -18.91 26.34 -6.90
N GLU A 320 -19.05 27.24 -5.91
CA GLU A 320 -19.11 28.68 -6.16
C GLU A 320 -17.88 29.16 -6.96
N GLY A 321 -18.14 29.91 -8.04
CA GLY A 321 -17.10 30.45 -8.91
C GLY A 321 -16.37 29.42 -9.79
N GLN A 322 -16.87 28.19 -9.87
CA GLN A 322 -16.32 27.13 -10.74
C GLN A 322 -17.34 26.70 -11.79
N GLU A 323 -16.86 26.02 -12.83
CA GLU A 323 -17.75 25.39 -13.81
C GLU A 323 -18.63 24.32 -13.16
N LEU A 324 -19.82 24.12 -13.74
CA LEU A 324 -20.73 23.04 -13.33
C LEU A 324 -20.05 21.69 -13.52
N LEU A 325 -19.92 20.93 -12.44
CA LEU A 325 -19.39 19.57 -12.43
C LEU A 325 -20.41 18.59 -13.02
N PHE A 326 -21.69 18.80 -12.73
CA PHE A 326 -22.80 17.99 -13.22
C PHE A 326 -23.83 18.88 -13.91
N ARG A 327 -24.34 18.41 -15.05
CA ARG A 327 -25.41 19.07 -15.83
C ARG A 327 -26.48 18.04 -16.16
N ASN A 328 -27.72 18.32 -15.79
CA ASN A 328 -28.90 17.50 -15.98
C ASN A 328 -28.67 16.02 -15.61
N LEU A 329 -28.13 15.79 -14.41
CA LEU A 329 -27.78 14.45 -13.95
C LEU A 329 -29.02 13.70 -13.44
N ASP A 330 -29.36 12.61 -14.13
CA ASP A 330 -30.34 11.61 -13.71
C ASP A 330 -29.62 10.33 -13.27
N PHE A 331 -29.82 9.91 -12.02
CA PHE A 331 -29.20 8.71 -11.47
C PHE A 331 -30.07 8.09 -10.39
N GLY A 332 -30.41 6.80 -10.49
CA GLY A 332 -31.23 6.08 -9.51
C GLY A 332 -30.55 4.81 -8.99
N ILE A 333 -30.90 4.40 -7.77
CA ILE A 333 -30.40 3.19 -7.11
C ILE A 333 -31.59 2.35 -6.58
N ASP A 334 -31.51 1.03 -6.79
CA ASP A 334 -32.44 0.02 -6.28
C ASP A 334 -31.82 -0.79 -5.11
N MET A 335 -32.62 -1.62 -4.42
CA MET A 335 -32.20 -2.35 -3.20
C MET A 335 -31.05 -3.33 -3.47
N GLU A 336 -31.02 -3.89 -4.67
CA GLU A 336 -30.03 -4.90 -5.09
C GLU A 336 -28.84 -4.29 -5.84
N SER A 337 -28.89 -2.98 -6.13
CA SER A 337 -27.85 -2.33 -6.93
C SER A 337 -26.46 -2.47 -6.28
N ARG A 338 -25.47 -2.72 -7.14
CA ARG A 338 -24.04 -2.69 -6.80
C ARG A 338 -23.36 -1.77 -7.79
N VAL A 339 -23.21 -0.51 -7.40
CA VAL A 339 -22.68 0.54 -8.29
C VAL A 339 -21.25 0.87 -7.92
N CYS A 340 -20.36 0.85 -8.91
CA CYS A 340 -19.00 1.37 -8.79
C CYS A 340 -18.88 2.64 -9.64
N ILE A 341 -18.63 3.78 -8.99
CA ILE A 341 -18.43 5.06 -9.68
C ILE A 341 -16.95 5.18 -10.03
N VAL A 342 -16.64 5.19 -11.33
CA VAL A 342 -15.28 5.29 -11.86
C VAL A 342 -15.06 6.63 -12.56
N GLY A 343 -13.81 7.09 -12.59
CA GLY A 343 -13.43 8.33 -13.25
C GLY A 343 -12.11 8.88 -12.70
N PRO A 344 -11.52 9.88 -13.36
CA PRO A 344 -10.28 10.49 -12.91
C PRO A 344 -10.45 11.20 -11.56
N ASN A 345 -9.33 11.48 -10.87
CA ASN A 345 -9.37 12.26 -9.64
C ASN A 345 -9.72 13.72 -9.93
N GLY A 346 -10.63 14.29 -9.14
CA GLY A 346 -11.12 15.65 -9.33
C GLY A 346 -12.38 15.80 -10.19
N VAL A 347 -12.89 14.73 -10.82
CA VAL A 347 -14.12 14.78 -11.66
C VAL A 347 -15.43 14.95 -10.85
N GLY A 348 -15.36 14.96 -9.52
CA GLY A 348 -16.54 15.10 -8.66
C GLY A 348 -17.15 13.78 -8.13
N LYS A 349 -16.43 12.65 -8.16
CA LYS A 349 -16.93 11.36 -7.60
C LYS A 349 -17.41 11.49 -6.14
N SER A 350 -16.59 12.12 -5.30
CA SER A 350 -16.95 12.37 -3.89
C SER A 350 -18.13 13.34 -3.76
N THR A 351 -18.16 14.37 -4.61
CA THR A 351 -19.26 15.33 -4.70
C THR A 351 -20.59 14.64 -5.06
N LEU A 352 -20.59 13.69 -5.99
CA LEU A 352 -21.75 12.88 -6.33
C LEU A 352 -22.27 12.07 -5.13
N LEU A 353 -21.38 11.43 -4.38
CA LEU A 353 -21.76 10.71 -3.15
C LEU A 353 -22.29 11.66 -2.06
N GLN A 354 -21.76 12.88 -1.98
CA GLN A 354 -22.24 13.91 -1.06
C GLN A 354 -23.63 14.44 -1.46
N LEU A 355 -23.92 14.56 -2.76
CA LEU A 355 -25.25 14.88 -3.27
C LEU A 355 -26.25 13.74 -2.94
N LEU A 356 -25.86 12.49 -3.17
CA LEU A 356 -26.68 11.32 -2.84
C LEU A 356 -26.96 11.17 -1.35
N THR A 357 -26.01 11.54 -0.49
CA THR A 357 -26.19 11.51 0.97
C THR A 357 -26.91 12.76 1.52
N GLY A 358 -27.21 13.74 0.66
CA GLY A 358 -27.86 15.00 1.04
C GLY A 358 -26.99 15.93 1.89
N GLN A 359 -25.66 15.76 1.86
CA GLN A 359 -24.69 16.68 2.48
C GLN A 359 -24.51 17.96 1.65
N LEU A 360 -24.66 17.85 0.33
CA LEU A 360 -24.66 18.98 -0.60
C LEU A 360 -26.07 19.17 -1.17
N THR A 361 -26.44 20.43 -1.34
CA THR A 361 -27.70 20.82 -1.97
C THR A 361 -27.44 21.10 -3.47
N PRO A 362 -28.20 20.47 -4.38
CA PRO A 362 -28.13 20.79 -5.79
C PRO A 362 -28.57 22.23 -6.07
N VAL A 363 -28.10 22.81 -7.18
CA VAL A 363 -28.52 24.15 -7.59
C VAL A 363 -29.95 24.06 -8.10
N GLY A 364 -30.87 24.81 -7.49
CA GLY A 364 -32.27 24.91 -7.94
C GLY A 364 -33.19 23.71 -7.60
N SER A 365 -32.73 22.74 -6.81
CA SER A 365 -33.57 21.62 -6.35
C SER A 365 -33.55 21.47 -4.82
N SER A 366 -34.64 20.96 -4.24
CA SER A 366 -34.73 20.68 -2.81
C SER A 366 -33.88 19.45 -2.44
N PRO A 367 -33.31 19.40 -1.23
CA PRO A 367 -32.54 18.24 -0.78
C PRO A 367 -33.42 16.97 -0.78
N PRO A 368 -32.85 15.80 -1.11
CA PRO A 368 -33.61 14.55 -1.15
C PRO A 368 -34.25 14.25 0.22
N SER A 369 -35.47 13.70 0.21
CA SER A 369 -36.24 13.41 1.42
C SER A 369 -35.54 12.35 2.30
N LYS A 370 -35.18 12.71 3.54
CA LYS A 370 -34.46 11.86 4.51
C LYS A 370 -35.34 10.78 5.16
N LYS A 371 -35.94 9.87 4.38
CA LYS A 371 -36.74 8.76 4.93
C LYS A 371 -35.90 7.52 5.31
N TRP A 372 -34.61 7.52 4.98
CA TRP A 372 -33.75 6.33 5.07
C TRP A 372 -32.42 6.66 5.76
N GLY A 373 -31.87 5.68 6.47
CA GLY A 373 -30.52 5.77 7.04
C GLY A 373 -29.47 5.39 6.00
N VAL A 374 -28.66 6.34 5.56
CA VAL A 374 -27.55 6.10 4.63
C VAL A 374 -26.25 5.95 5.41
N GLY A 375 -25.62 4.78 5.31
CA GLY A 375 -24.26 4.57 5.83
C GLY A 375 -23.24 5.12 4.84
N PHE A 376 -22.54 6.18 5.21
CA PHE A 376 -21.50 6.80 4.37
C PHE A 376 -20.12 6.61 4.99
N PHE A 377 -19.16 6.16 4.19
CA PHE A 377 -17.76 6.01 4.59
C PHE A 377 -16.86 6.71 3.56
N ASN A 378 -15.98 7.58 4.05
CA ASN A 378 -14.96 8.26 3.26
C ASN A 378 -13.61 8.24 3.99
N GLN A 379 -12.54 8.66 3.31
CA GLN A 379 -11.19 8.70 3.92
C GLN A 379 -11.11 9.65 5.12
N GLN A 380 -11.90 10.72 5.13
CA GLN A 380 -11.97 11.69 6.24
C GLN A 380 -12.85 11.22 7.40
N ALA A 381 -13.56 10.09 7.29
CA ALA A 381 -14.44 9.60 8.34
C ALA A 381 -13.65 9.28 9.62
N ALA A 382 -12.38 8.88 9.47
CA ALA A 382 -11.48 8.66 10.60
C ALA A 382 -11.18 9.96 11.37
N GLU A 383 -11.13 11.11 10.70
CA GLU A 383 -10.89 12.43 11.31
C GLU A 383 -12.11 12.95 12.07
N GLN A 384 -13.31 12.47 11.72
CA GLN A 384 -14.55 12.80 12.43
C GLN A 384 -14.72 12.02 13.74
N LEU A 385 -13.86 11.02 14.00
CA LEU A 385 -13.91 10.26 15.23
C LEU A 385 -13.42 11.09 16.42
N ARG A 386 -14.06 10.91 17.58
CA ARG A 386 -13.61 11.53 18.83
C ARG A 386 -12.36 10.83 19.33
N LEU A 387 -11.22 11.50 19.16
CA LEU A 387 -9.90 10.94 19.44
C LEU A 387 -9.68 10.59 20.92
N GLU A 388 -10.39 11.27 21.83
CA GLU A 388 -10.26 11.10 23.29
C GLU A 388 -10.99 9.84 23.82
N GLU A 389 -12.04 9.39 23.13
CA GLU A 389 -12.85 8.23 23.52
C GLU A 389 -12.15 6.92 23.07
N THR A 390 -12.46 5.81 23.75
CA THR A 390 -12.06 4.48 23.26
C THR A 390 -12.99 4.01 22.13
N ALA A 391 -12.51 3.09 21.30
CA ALA A 391 -13.32 2.52 20.21
C ALA A 391 -14.60 1.84 20.73
N ALA A 392 -14.54 1.20 21.91
CA ALA A 392 -15.72 0.58 22.53
C ALA A 392 -16.71 1.64 23.01
N GLU A 393 -16.27 2.65 23.75
CA GLU A 393 -17.12 3.74 24.26
C GLU A 393 -17.80 4.51 23.13
N TYR A 394 -17.09 4.75 22.02
CA TYR A 394 -17.64 5.41 20.84
C TYR A 394 -18.87 4.68 20.30
N LEU A 395 -18.82 3.35 20.20
CA LEU A 395 -19.95 2.53 19.75
C LEU A 395 -21.07 2.49 20.79
N GLN A 396 -20.74 2.47 22.08
CA GLN A 396 -21.74 2.51 23.14
C GLN A 396 -22.51 3.84 23.12
N ARG A 397 -21.82 4.96 22.98
CA ARG A 397 -22.44 6.29 22.95
C ARG A 397 -23.25 6.51 21.68
N SER A 398 -22.69 6.17 20.52
CA SER A 398 -23.30 6.46 19.22
C SER A 398 -24.50 5.56 18.91
N PHE A 399 -24.50 4.31 19.39
CA PHE A 399 -25.52 3.31 19.04
C PHE A 399 -26.24 2.71 20.26
N ASN A 400 -25.99 3.22 21.46
CA ASN A 400 -26.55 2.72 22.73
C ASN A 400 -26.37 1.21 22.92
N LEU A 401 -25.20 0.70 22.53
CA LEU A 401 -24.88 -0.74 22.59
C LEU A 401 -24.34 -1.16 23.97
N PRO A 402 -24.66 -2.37 24.44
CA PRO A 402 -23.97 -2.97 25.58
C PRO A 402 -22.46 -3.11 25.32
N HIS A 403 -21.63 -2.91 26.36
CA HIS A 403 -20.16 -2.95 26.22
C HIS A 403 -19.65 -4.26 25.58
N GLN A 404 -20.24 -5.40 25.94
CA GLN A 404 -19.86 -6.69 25.37
C GLN A 404 -20.14 -6.76 23.87
N ASP A 405 -21.25 -6.20 23.41
CA ASP A 405 -21.64 -6.26 22.01
C ASP A 405 -20.86 -5.24 21.17
N ALA A 406 -20.52 -4.08 21.75
CA ALA A 406 -19.54 -3.16 21.15
C ALA A 406 -18.19 -3.86 20.89
N ARG A 407 -17.65 -4.59 21.88
CA ARG A 407 -16.40 -5.34 21.71
C ARG A 407 -16.50 -6.49 20.71
N LYS A 408 -17.62 -7.22 20.70
CA LYS A 408 -17.87 -8.26 19.68
C LYS A 408 -17.93 -7.64 18.28
N CYS A 409 -18.57 -6.48 18.13
CA CYS A 409 -18.64 -5.73 16.88
C CYS A 409 -17.23 -5.37 16.40
N LEU A 410 -16.45 -4.68 17.24
CA LEU A 410 -15.05 -4.32 16.93
C LEU A 410 -14.19 -5.52 16.57
N GLY A 411 -14.33 -6.63 17.30
CA GLY A 411 -13.61 -7.88 17.02
C GLY A 411 -13.97 -8.48 15.66
N ARG A 412 -15.26 -8.45 15.26
CA ARG A 412 -15.70 -8.94 13.94
C ARG A 412 -15.14 -8.09 12.79
N PHE A 413 -15.03 -6.78 13.01
CA PHE A 413 -14.39 -5.84 12.07
C PHE A 413 -12.85 -5.91 12.09
N GLY A 414 -12.25 -6.81 12.89
CA GLY A 414 -10.82 -7.09 12.86
C GLY A 414 -9.97 -6.25 13.82
N LEU A 415 -10.57 -5.42 14.67
CA LEU A 415 -9.83 -4.67 15.69
C LEU A 415 -9.40 -5.63 16.82
N GLU A 416 -8.11 -5.64 17.14
CA GLU A 416 -7.56 -6.52 18.18
C GLU A 416 -8.13 -6.17 19.56
N GLY A 417 -8.32 -7.18 20.42
CA GLY A 417 -8.94 -6.99 21.74
C GLY A 417 -8.22 -5.99 22.67
N HIS A 418 -6.91 -5.80 22.49
CA HIS A 418 -6.12 -4.81 23.21
C HIS A 418 -6.40 -3.37 22.73
N ALA A 419 -6.79 -3.21 21.46
CA ALA A 419 -7.09 -1.92 20.84
C ALA A 419 -8.52 -1.44 21.15
N HIS A 420 -9.39 -2.30 21.67
CA HIS A 420 -10.76 -1.92 22.05
C HIS A 420 -10.80 -0.87 23.16
N THR A 421 -9.80 -0.90 24.05
CA THR A 421 -9.67 -0.02 25.21
C THR A 421 -8.63 1.08 25.00
N LEU A 422 -8.02 1.15 23.81
CA LEU A 422 -7.14 2.25 23.47
C LEU A 422 -7.98 3.42 23.00
N GLN A 423 -7.53 4.62 23.35
CA GLN A 423 -8.07 5.86 22.80
C GLN A 423 -7.89 5.85 21.29
N ILE A 424 -8.89 6.36 20.56
CA ILE A 424 -8.88 6.40 19.10
C ILE A 424 -7.64 7.16 18.59
N ALA A 425 -7.19 8.20 19.30
CA ALA A 425 -5.95 8.94 19.02
C ALA A 425 -4.69 8.06 18.87
N LYS A 426 -4.65 6.90 19.53
CA LYS A 426 -3.49 6.00 19.59
C LYS A 426 -3.60 4.83 18.61
N LEU A 427 -4.72 4.71 17.92
CA LEU A 427 -4.92 3.69 16.89
C LEU A 427 -4.19 4.10 15.61
N SER A 428 -3.77 3.10 14.83
CA SER A 428 -3.34 3.37 13.46
C SER A 428 -4.55 3.74 12.61
N GLY A 429 -4.32 4.58 11.59
CA GLY A 429 -5.31 4.90 10.57
C GLY A 429 -5.73 3.70 9.73
#